data_AF-A0A6S7JEA8-F1
#
_entry.id   AF-A0A6S7JEA8-F1
#
_cell.length_a   1.000
_cell.length_b   1.000
_cell.length_c   1.000
_cell.angle_alpha   90.00
_cell.angle_beta   90.00
_cell.angle_gamma   90.00
#
_symmetry.space_group_name_H-M   'P 1'
#
loop_
_entity.id
_entity.type
_entity.pdbx_description
1 polymer ?
#
loop_
_entity_poly.entity_id
_entity_poly.type
_entity_poly.pdbx_seq_one_letter_code
_entity_poly.pdbx_strand_id
1 'polypeptide(L)'
;MEGQINSAMRFLSEEGNGGVLPLSDDVMLQLRQKHPEEEAKIGTLLRGPVQEVIESLFIPINGQMVREPALRTKGSGGPSGVDANGFKRILACKSFKNPPPPFVKP
;
A
#
# COMPACT_ATOMS: atom_id res chain seq x y z
N MET A 1 8.69 -18.37 11.64
CA MET A 1 9.23 -19.22 10.56
C MET A 1 8.11 -19.75 9.67
N GLU A 2 7.02 -20.25 10.26
CA GLU A 2 5.85 -20.79 9.53
C GLU A 2 5.27 -19.87 8.45
N GLY A 3 5.11 -18.57 8.71
CA GLY A 3 4.59 -17.63 7.71
C GLY A 3 5.49 -17.45 6.47
N GLN A 4 6.81 -17.60 6.62
CA GLN A 4 7.74 -17.57 5.48
C GLN A 4 7.64 -18.86 4.66
N ILE A 5 7.53 -20.01 5.33
CA ILE A 5 7.39 -21.33 4.70
C ILE A 5 6.07 -21.40 3.92
N ASN A 6 4.95 -20.98 4.53
CA ASN A 6 3.65 -20.99 3.87
C ASN A 6 3.60 -20.03 2.67
N SER A 7 4.27 -18.88 2.76
CA SER A 7 4.39 -17.94 1.63
C SER A 7 5.23 -18.51 0.50
N ALA A 8 6.33 -19.21 0.81
CA ALA A 8 7.15 -19.88 -0.19
C ALA A 8 6.38 -21.04 -0.86
N MET A 9 5.64 -21.84 -0.08
CA MET A 9 4.77 -22.89 -0.60
C MET A 9 3.68 -22.33 -1.53
N ARG A 10 3.07 -21.19 -1.16
CA ARG A 10 2.07 -20.52 -2.00
C ARG A 10 2.64 -19.92 -3.30
N PHE A 11 3.90 -19.50 -3.29
CA PHE A 11 4.59 -19.04 -4.50
C PHE A 11 4.93 -20.21 -5.43
N LEU A 12 5.23 -21.38 -4.87
CA LEU A 12 5.51 -22.61 -5.63
C LEU A 12 4.23 -23.30 -6.11
N SER A 13 3.08 -23.06 -5.47
CA SER A 13 1.80 -23.59 -5.92
C SER A 13 1.29 -22.80 -7.13
N GLU A 14 1.08 -23.47 -8.25
CA GLU A 14 0.54 -22.89 -9.49
C GLU A 14 -0.90 -22.34 -9.33
N GLU A 15 -1.59 -22.69 -8.24
CA GLU A 15 -2.96 -22.27 -7.92
C GLU A 15 -3.08 -20.80 -7.44
N GLY A 16 -1.95 -20.12 -7.21
CA GLY A 16 -1.92 -18.89 -6.42
C GLY A 16 -1.70 -17.57 -7.16
N ASN A 17 -1.47 -17.58 -8.46
CA ASN A 17 -1.02 -16.40 -9.20
C ASN A 17 -2.04 -15.93 -10.24
N GLY A 18 -3.28 -15.73 -9.79
CA GLY A 18 -4.33 -15.04 -10.55
C GLY A 18 -3.94 -13.57 -10.76
N GLY A 19 -2.96 -13.37 -11.62
CA GLY A 19 -2.53 -12.09 -12.13
C GLY A 19 -3.72 -11.38 -12.78
N VAL A 20 -3.62 -10.05 -12.80
CA VAL A 20 -4.55 -9.13 -13.43
C VAL A 20 -5.22 -9.78 -14.63
N LEU A 21 -6.55 -10.00 -14.53
CA LEU A 21 -7.33 -10.60 -15.61
C LEU A 21 -7.11 -9.76 -16.87
N PRO A 22 -6.62 -10.34 -17.99
CA PRO A 22 -6.38 -9.60 -19.20
C PRO A 22 -7.67 -8.93 -19.67
N LEU A 23 -7.57 -7.68 -20.11
CA LEU A 23 -8.67 -6.92 -20.69
C LEU A 23 -9.01 -7.48 -22.08
N SER A 24 -9.76 -8.58 -22.13
CA SER A 24 -10.37 -9.10 -23.35
C SER A 24 -11.75 -8.48 -23.59
N ASP A 25 -12.26 -8.61 -24.81
CA ASP A 25 -13.61 -8.16 -25.17
C ASP A 25 -14.69 -8.83 -24.31
N ASP A 26 -14.50 -10.11 -23.97
CA ASP A 26 -15.40 -10.84 -23.06
C ASP A 26 -15.39 -10.23 -21.64
N VAL A 27 -14.22 -9.84 -21.14
CA VAL A 27 -14.09 -9.18 -19.83
C VAL A 27 -14.76 -7.80 -19.86
N MET A 28 -14.57 -7.05 -20.93
CA MET A 28 -15.22 -5.74 -21.14
C MET A 28 -16.74 -5.87 -21.23
N LEU A 29 -17.26 -6.90 -21.90
CA LEU A 29 -18.67 -7.19 -21.98
C LEU A 29 -19.25 -7.52 -20.59
N GLN A 30 -18.58 -8.37 -19.83
CA GLN A 30 -18.99 -8.71 -18.45
C GLN A 30 -18.99 -7.49 -17.53
N LEU A 31 -18.00 -6.59 -17.67
CA LEU A 31 -17.95 -5.36 -16.89
C LEU A 31 -19.15 -4.46 -17.20
N ARG A 32 -19.49 -4.28 -18.48
CA ARG A 32 -20.68 -3.50 -18.89
C ARG A 32 -21.99 -4.12 -18.43
N GLN A 33 -22.09 -5.46 -18.43
CA GLN A 33 -23.28 -6.15 -17.92
C GLN A 33 -23.44 -6.00 -16.40
N LYS A 34 -22.34 -6.04 -15.64
CA LYS A 34 -22.35 -5.88 -14.17
C LYS A 34 -22.53 -4.44 -13.73
N HIS A 35 -22.07 -3.49 -14.55
CA HIS A 35 -22.11 -2.05 -14.29
C HIS A 35 -22.85 -1.35 -15.44
N PRO A 36 -24.20 -1.39 -15.44
CA PRO A 36 -24.97 -0.56 -16.36
C PRO A 36 -24.58 0.92 -16.18
N GLU A 37 -24.55 1.68 -17.28
CA GLU A 37 -24.39 3.14 -17.24
C GLU A 37 -25.65 3.76 -16.61
N GLU A 38 -25.74 3.70 -15.28
CA GLU A 38 -26.77 4.42 -14.51
C GLU A 38 -26.25 5.81 -14.16
N GLU A 39 -27.04 6.83 -14.49
CA GLU A 39 -26.82 8.16 -13.93
C GLU A 39 -27.00 8.11 -12.41
N ALA A 40 -26.15 8.82 -11.67
CA ALA A 40 -26.25 8.89 -10.22
C ALA A 40 -27.65 9.39 -9.81
N LYS A 41 -28.40 8.54 -9.09
CA LYS A 41 -29.76 8.87 -8.64
C LYS A 41 -29.73 10.17 -7.83
N ILE A 42 -30.73 11.02 -8.02
CA ILE A 42 -30.80 12.37 -7.42
C ILE A 42 -30.61 12.35 -5.90
N GLY A 43 -31.00 11.26 -5.22
CA GLY A 43 -30.82 11.04 -3.77
C GLY A 43 -29.55 10.30 -3.35
N THR A 44 -28.75 9.74 -4.27
CA THR A 44 -27.41 9.21 -3.96
C THR A 44 -26.34 10.29 -3.94
N LEU A 45 -26.59 11.42 -4.60
CA LEU A 45 -25.71 12.58 -4.54
C LEU A 45 -25.92 13.30 -3.21
N LEU A 46 -24.84 13.47 -2.45
CA LEU A 46 -24.83 14.31 -1.25
C LEU A 46 -25.05 15.77 -1.69
N ARG A 47 -26.28 16.26 -1.50
CA ARG A 47 -26.62 17.67 -1.70
C ARG A 47 -26.65 18.34 -0.33
N GLY A 48 -25.62 19.12 -0.05
CA GLY A 48 -25.50 19.90 1.18
C GLY A 48 -24.42 20.96 1.04
N PRO A 49 -24.36 21.93 1.95
CA PRO A 49 -23.22 22.84 2.01
C PRO A 49 -21.94 22.01 2.17
N VAL A 50 -20.91 22.33 1.39
CA VAL A 50 -19.58 21.73 1.56
C VAL A 50 -19.16 22.05 2.99
N GLN A 51 -19.06 21.03 3.84
CA GLN A 51 -18.49 21.23 5.18
C GLN A 51 -17.07 21.73 4.98
N GLU A 52 -16.71 22.83 5.64
CA GLU A 52 -15.33 23.27 5.71
C GLU A 52 -14.51 22.10 6.24
N VAL A 53 -13.61 21.61 5.38
CA VAL A 53 -12.66 20.58 5.75
C VAL A 53 -11.85 21.19 6.88
N ILE A 54 -11.98 20.62 8.09
CA ILE A 54 -11.13 20.99 9.24
C ILE A 54 -9.70 20.98 8.72
N GLU A 55 -8.97 22.08 8.91
CA GLU A 55 -7.57 22.18 8.50
C GLU A 55 -6.86 20.91 8.92
N SER A 56 -6.43 20.13 7.92
CA SER A 56 -5.80 18.85 8.17
C SER A 56 -4.58 19.09 9.01
N LEU A 57 -4.54 18.52 10.21
CA LEU A 57 -3.36 18.53 11.06
C LEU A 57 -2.22 17.82 10.32
N PHE A 58 -1.32 18.60 9.71
CA PHE A 58 -0.07 18.09 9.17
C PHE A 58 0.89 17.82 10.33
N ILE A 59 0.67 16.70 11.01
CA ILE A 59 1.63 16.22 12.01
C ILE A 59 2.91 15.84 11.23
N PRO A 60 4.05 16.51 11.48
CA PRO A 60 5.27 16.25 10.76
C PRO A 60 5.72 14.81 11.03
N ILE A 61 5.82 14.01 9.96
CA ILE A 61 6.32 12.64 10.05
C ILE A 61 7.82 12.69 10.34
N ASN A 62 8.22 12.27 11.53
CA ASN A 62 9.62 12.22 11.93
C ASN A 62 10.19 10.79 11.83
N GLY A 63 11.53 10.68 11.93
CA GLY A 63 12.21 9.40 11.81
C GLY A 63 11.83 8.37 12.89
N GLN A 64 11.45 8.80 14.11
CA GLN A 64 10.98 7.88 15.16
C GLN A 64 9.59 7.33 14.84
N MET A 65 8.71 8.16 14.30
CA MET A 65 7.35 7.76 13.87
C MET A 65 7.38 6.68 12.78
N VAL A 66 8.43 6.65 11.95
CA VAL A 66 8.63 5.58 10.94
C VAL A 66 9.36 4.37 11.52
N ARG A 67 10.40 4.60 12.32
CA ARG A 67 11.27 3.54 12.86
C ARG A 67 10.54 2.62 13.84
N GLU A 68 9.72 3.17 14.74
CA GLU A 68 9.03 2.38 15.77
C GLU A 68 8.04 1.37 15.16
N PRO A 69 7.15 1.75 14.22
CA PRO A 69 6.32 0.80 13.49
C PRO A 69 7.15 -0.24 12.71
N ALA A 70 8.23 0.18 12.04
CA ALA A 70 9.07 -0.75 11.28
C ALA A 70 9.66 -1.87 12.14
N LEU A 71 10.06 -1.57 13.39
CA LEU A 71 10.56 -2.58 14.34
C LEU A 71 9.47 -3.57 14.77
N ARG A 72 8.21 -3.14 14.81
CA ARG A 72 7.05 -3.96 15.18
C ARG A 72 6.50 -4.78 14.00
N THR A 73 6.91 -4.50 12.77
CA THR A 73 6.51 -5.26 11.58
C THR A 73 6.81 -6.75 11.75
N LYS A 74 5.85 -7.58 11.36
CA LYS A 74 5.92 -9.04 11.32
C LYS A 74 5.30 -9.51 10.01
N GLY A 75 5.77 -10.63 9.48
CA GLY A 75 5.24 -11.20 8.23
C GLY A 75 6.34 -11.59 7.25
N SER A 76 5.94 -12.41 6.28
CA SER A 76 6.72 -12.75 5.09
C SER A 76 6.62 -11.64 4.04
N GLY A 77 7.41 -11.73 2.97
CA GLY A 77 7.52 -10.64 2.00
C GLY A 77 6.31 -10.41 1.09
N GLY A 78 5.33 -11.33 1.08
CA GLY A 78 4.19 -11.24 0.17
C GLY A 78 4.63 -10.98 -1.29
N PRO A 79 3.84 -10.24 -2.08
CA PRO A 79 4.20 -9.89 -3.45
C PRO A 79 5.46 -9.01 -3.58
N SER A 80 5.82 -8.27 -2.52
CA SER A 80 6.98 -7.37 -2.53
C SER A 80 8.33 -8.10 -2.40
N GLY A 81 8.32 -9.36 -1.96
CA GLY A 81 9.53 -10.15 -1.69
C GLY A 81 10.33 -9.71 -0.44
N VAL A 82 10.00 -8.58 0.19
CA VAL A 82 10.73 -8.05 1.35
C VAL A 82 10.01 -8.43 2.64
N ASP A 83 10.60 -9.33 3.43
CA ASP A 83 10.01 -9.76 4.69
C ASP A 83 10.19 -8.72 5.82
N ALA A 84 9.62 -9.01 7.00
CA ALA A 84 9.72 -8.12 8.14
C ALA A 84 11.16 -7.77 8.55
N ASN A 85 12.12 -8.69 8.36
CA ASN A 85 13.52 -8.42 8.67
C ASN A 85 14.16 -7.51 7.63
N GLY A 86 13.80 -7.68 6.35
CA GLY A 86 14.16 -6.77 5.27
C GLY A 86 13.72 -5.33 5.55
N PHE A 87 12.44 -5.13 5.89
CA PHE A 87 11.92 -3.79 6.23
C PHE A 87 12.58 -3.20 7.48
N LYS A 88 12.82 -3.99 8.54
CA LYS A 88 13.56 -3.53 9.72
C LYS A 88 14.97 -3.08 9.37
N ARG A 89 15.65 -3.85 8.51
CA ARG A 89 16.99 -3.49 8.05
C ARG A 89 16.97 -2.19 7.27
N ILE A 90 16.06 -2.03 6.32
CA ILE A 90 15.98 -0.82 5.48
C ILE A 90 15.64 0.42 6.33
N LEU A 91 14.65 0.32 7.22
CA LEU A 91 14.05 1.47 7.90
C LEU A 91 14.66 1.81 9.26
N ALA A 92 15.35 0.86 9.91
CA ALA A 92 15.89 1.06 11.26
C ALA A 92 17.42 0.92 11.36
N CYS A 93 18.11 0.47 10.32
CA CYS A 93 19.57 0.30 10.35
C CYS A 93 20.30 1.64 10.21
N LYS A 94 21.23 1.90 11.13
CA LYS A 94 22.06 3.13 11.13
C LYS A 94 23.12 3.13 10.02
N SER A 95 23.39 1.99 9.39
CA SER A 95 24.42 1.84 8.36
C SER A 95 24.08 2.49 7.02
N PHE A 96 22.80 2.81 6.77
CA PHE A 96 22.34 3.46 5.53
C PHE A 96 22.24 4.98 5.65
N LYS A 97 22.82 5.59 6.69
CA LYS A 97 22.82 7.04 6.85
C LYS A 97 23.73 7.68 5.80
N ASN A 98 23.15 8.43 4.87
CA ASN A 98 23.92 9.43 4.14
C ASN A 98 24.32 10.55 5.11
N PRO A 99 25.56 11.08 5.04
CA PRO A 99 25.91 12.27 5.79
C PRO A 99 24.94 13.40 5.40
N PRO A 100 24.47 14.21 6.37
CA PRO A 100 23.67 15.37 6.04
C PRO A 100 24.46 16.26 5.07
N PRO A 101 23.80 16.87 4.06
CA PRO A 101 24.46 17.82 3.19
C PRO A 101 25.09 18.93 4.06
N PRO A 102 26.27 19.46 3.66
CA PRO A 102 26.90 20.54 4.40
C PRO A 102 25.92 21.70 4.55
N PHE A 103 25.79 22.23 5.77
CA PHE A 103 24.98 23.41 6.03
C PHE A 103 25.50 24.57 5.17
N VAL A 104 24.79 24.88 4.09
CA VAL A 104 24.97 26.13 3.36
C VAL A 104 24.19 27.18 4.14
N LYS A 105 24.89 28.06 4.85
CA LYS A 105 24.28 29.24 5.47
C LYS A 105 23.74 30.14 4.35
N PRO A 106 22.56 30.78 4.53
CA PRO A 106 22.07 31.79 3.60
C PRO A 106 23.01 33.00 3.53
#